data_AF-A0ABD4ZHS6-F1
#
_entry.id   AF-A0ABD4ZHS6-F1
#
_cell.length_a   1.000
_cell.length_b   1.000
_cell.length_c   1.000
_cell.angle_alpha   90.00
_cell.angle_beta   90.00
_cell.angle_gamma   90.00
#
_symmetry.space_group_name_H-M   'P 1'
#
loop_
_entity.id
_entity.type
_entity.pdbx_description
1 polymer ?
#
loop_
_entity_poly.entity_id
_entity_poly.type
_entity_poly.pdbx_seq_one_letter_code
_entity_poly.pdbx_strand_id
1 'polypeptide(L)'
;ANNIYLAANYGETRNATPITNKFTNTSGFANKTQDVLLVAQYQFDFGLRPSIAYTKSKAKDVDGIGDVDLVNYFEVGATYYFN
;
A
#
# COMPACT_ATOMS: atom_id res chain seq x y z
N ALA A 1 -17.44 17.85 -14.26
CA ALA A 1 -17.72 16.60 -14.99
C ALA A 1 -16.55 15.65 -14.78
N ASN A 2 -16.85 14.39 -14.41
CA ASN A 2 -15.95 13.36 -13.88
C ASN A 2 -15.17 13.78 -12.62
N ASN A 3 -15.90 13.80 -11.50
CA ASN A 3 -15.32 14.08 -10.19
C ASN A 3 -14.86 12.79 -9.48
N ILE A 4 -14.54 11.74 -10.24
CA ILE A 4 -14.10 10.45 -9.71
C ILE A 4 -12.62 10.26 -10.02
N TYR A 5 -11.85 9.86 -9.03
CA TYR A 5 -10.48 9.39 -9.21
C TYR A 5 -10.38 7.93 -8.75
N LEU A 6 -9.93 7.07 -9.66
CA LEU A 6 -9.68 5.66 -9.41
C LEU A 6 -8.27 5.35 -9.89
N ALA A 7 -7.47 4.72 -9.03
CA ALA A 7 -6.16 4.23 -9.42
C ALA A 7 -5.86 2.89 -8.76
N ALA A 8 -5.09 2.08 -9.47
CA ALA A 8 -4.61 0.79 -9.01
C ALA A 8 -3.15 0.64 -9.44
N ASN A 9 -2.33 0.09 -8.56
CA ASN A 9 -0.98 -0.33 -8.87
C ASN A 9 -0.80 -1.78 -8.44
N TYR A 10 -0.15 -2.55 -9.30
CA TYR A 10 0.38 -3.86 -8.97
C TYR A 10 1.87 -3.86 -9.30
N GLY A 11 2.68 -4.32 -8.35
CA GLY A 11 4.12 -4.40 -8.51
C GLY A 11 4.65 -5.72 -7.98
N GLU A 12 5.71 -6.21 -8.60
CA GLU A 12 6.56 -7.23 -8.00
C GLU A 12 7.99 -6.68 -7.92
N THR A 13 8.65 -6.95 -6.80
CA THR A 13 10.08 -6.65 -6.66
C THR A 13 10.85 -7.93 -6.36
N ARG A 14 12.16 -7.92 -6.65
CA ARG A 14 13.09 -8.99 -6.29
C ARG A 14 14.33 -8.41 -5.65
N ASN A 15 14.63 -8.85 -4.43
CA ASN A 15 15.79 -8.38 -3.64
C ASN A 15 15.87 -6.84 -3.51
N ALA A 16 14.73 -6.16 -3.43
CA ALA A 16 14.67 -4.69 -3.43
C ALA A 16 13.91 -4.09 -2.23
N THR A 17 12.92 -4.81 -1.69
CA THR A 17 12.17 -4.35 -0.51
C THR A 17 12.93 -4.68 0.77
N PRO A 18 13.37 -3.68 1.56
CA PRO A 18 14.11 -3.93 2.79
C PRO A 18 13.22 -4.55 3.86
N ILE A 19 13.78 -5.50 4.61
CA ILE A 19 13.14 -6.15 5.76
C ILE A 19 14.12 -6.25 6.93
N THR A 20 13.61 -6.18 8.16
CA THR A 20 14.41 -6.30 9.38
C THR A 20 13.75 -7.26 10.35
N ASN A 21 14.51 -8.26 10.80
CA ASN A 21 14.14 -9.08 11.93
C ASN A 21 14.44 -8.31 13.22
N LYS A 22 13.39 -7.90 13.93
CA LYS A 22 13.50 -7.12 15.17
C LYS A 22 14.00 -7.93 16.37
N PHE A 23 13.92 -9.25 16.33
CA PHE A 23 14.39 -10.12 17.42
C PHE A 23 15.89 -10.35 17.37
N THR A 24 16.46 -10.48 16.17
CA THR A 24 17.90 -10.69 15.95
C THR A 24 18.65 -9.42 15.54
N ASN A 25 17.93 -8.32 15.33
CA ASN A 25 18.43 -7.06 14.78
C ASN A 25 19.21 -7.23 13.45
N THR A 26 18.75 -8.16 12.61
CA THR A 26 19.34 -8.44 11.30
C THR A 26 18.49 -7.80 10.19
N SER A 27 19.15 -7.11 9.26
CA SER A 27 18.49 -6.46 8.12
C SER A 27 18.92 -7.10 6.81
N GLY A 28 18.02 -7.09 5.82
CA GLY A 28 18.24 -7.59 4.48
C GLY A 28 17.15 -7.14 3.54
N PHE A 29 16.95 -7.89 2.46
CA PHE A 29 15.92 -7.64 1.47
C PHE A 29 15.03 -8.86 1.31
N ALA A 30 13.73 -8.65 1.09
CA ALA A 30 12.82 -9.71 0.72
C ALA A 30 13.19 -10.26 -0.67
N ASN A 31 13.27 -11.58 -0.79
CA ASN A 31 13.61 -12.26 -2.05
C ASN A 31 12.65 -11.87 -3.17
N LYS A 32 11.36 -11.81 -2.84
CA LYS A 32 10.30 -11.31 -3.71
C LYS A 32 9.22 -10.60 -2.89
N THR A 33 8.66 -9.52 -3.43
CA THR A 33 7.40 -8.94 -2.94
C THR A 33 6.35 -8.93 -4.03
N GLN A 34 5.08 -8.97 -3.61
CA GLN A 34 3.91 -8.69 -4.44
C GLN A 34 3.12 -7.58 -3.76
N ASP A 35 2.95 -6.48 -4.47
CA ASP A 35 2.47 -5.21 -3.94
C ASP A 35 1.19 -4.80 -4.69
N VAL A 36 0.13 -4.48 -3.95
CA VAL A 36 -1.16 -4.03 -4.44
C VAL A 36 -1.51 -2.72 -3.75
N LEU A 37 -1.85 -1.71 -4.54
CA LEU A 37 -2.42 -0.46 -4.05
C LEU A 37 -3.69 -0.15 -4.85
N LEU A 38 -4.79 0.14 -4.17
CA LEU A 38 -6.05 0.58 -4.76
C LEU A 38 -6.50 1.85 -4.08
N VAL A 39 -7.03 2.81 -4.83
CA VAL A 39 -7.60 4.04 -4.29
C VAL A 39 -8.83 4.46 -5.08
N ALA A 40 -9.85 4.91 -4.37
CA ALA A 40 -11.07 5.48 -4.93
C ALA A 40 -11.43 6.77 -4.18
N GLN A 41 -11.68 7.82 -4.95
CA GLN A 41 -11.98 9.15 -4.44
C GLN A 41 -13.07 9.81 -5.26
N TYR A 42 -13.85 10.65 -4.59
CA TYR A 42 -14.86 11.49 -5.24
C TYR A 42 -14.66 12.94 -4.81
N GLN A 43 -14.72 13.89 -5.75
CA GLN A 43 -14.60 15.32 -5.49
C GLN A 43 -16.00 15.96 -5.53
N PHE A 44 -16.51 16.45 -4.41
CA PHE A 44 -17.74 17.26 -4.43
C PHE A 44 -17.42 18.67 -4.92
N ASP A 45 -18.39 19.30 -5.60
CA ASP A 45 -18.26 20.66 -6.12
C ASP A 45 -18.08 21.72 -5.01
N PHE A 46 -18.55 21.42 -3.79
CA PHE A 46 -18.38 22.29 -2.61
C PHE A 46 -17.04 22.10 -1.89
N GLY A 47 -16.11 21.31 -2.44
CA GLY A 47 -14.74 21.18 -1.94
C GLY A 47 -14.43 19.93 -1.12
N LEU A 48 -15.42 19.17 -0.64
CA LEU A 48 -15.16 17.92 0.08
C LEU A 48 -14.68 16.81 -0.88
N ARG A 49 -13.65 16.06 -0.50
CA ARG A 49 -13.12 14.92 -1.24
C ARG A 49 -12.91 13.72 -0.31
N PRO A 50 -13.90 12.82 -0.14
CA PRO A 50 -13.68 11.54 0.52
C PRO A 50 -12.74 10.62 -0.27
N SER A 51 -12.06 9.74 0.45
CA SER A 51 -11.11 8.75 -0.07
C SER A 51 -11.23 7.43 0.67
N ILE A 52 -11.16 6.33 -0.08
CA ILE A 52 -10.91 4.99 0.45
C ILE A 52 -9.76 4.36 -0.33
N ALA A 53 -8.83 3.71 0.37
CA ALA A 53 -7.71 3.01 -0.25
C ALA A 53 -7.42 1.68 0.45
N TYR A 54 -6.77 0.78 -0.28
CA TYR A 54 -6.26 -0.48 0.22
C TYR A 54 -4.82 -0.67 -0.22
N THR A 55 -3.95 -0.96 0.73
CA THR A 55 -2.52 -1.22 0.48
C THR A 55 -2.14 -2.57 1.05
N LYS A 56 -1.58 -3.44 0.21
CA LYS A 56 -1.01 -4.70 0.63
C LYS A 56 0.35 -4.93 -0.02
N SER A 57 1.34 -5.26 0.81
CA SER A 57 2.66 -5.72 0.38
C SER A 57 2.92 -7.07 1.02
N LYS A 58 3.13 -8.10 0.21
CA LYS A 58 3.39 -9.45 0.67
C LYS A 58 4.79 -9.90 0.25
N ALA A 59 5.67 -10.13 1.22
CA ALA A 59 6.93 -10.81 1.01
C ALA A 59 6.69 -12.31 0.80
N LYS A 60 7.38 -12.86 -0.18
CA LYS A 60 7.29 -14.25 -0.60
C LYS A 60 8.59 -14.96 -0.22
N ASP A 61 8.45 -16.17 0.30
CA ASP A 61 9.57 -17.08 0.60
C ASP A 61 10.67 -16.41 1.45
N VAL A 62 10.27 -15.73 2.53
CA VAL A 62 11.21 -15.18 3.51
C VAL A 62 11.89 -16.33 4.26
N ASP A 63 13.22 -16.31 4.33
CA ASP A 63 14.02 -17.41 4.88
C ASP A 63 13.57 -17.79 6.30
N GLY A 64 13.27 -19.07 6.50
CA GLY A 64 12.79 -19.64 7.77
C GLY A 64 11.38 -19.20 8.22
N ILE A 65 10.67 -18.36 7.45
CA ILE A 65 9.34 -17.82 7.83
C ILE A 65 8.27 -18.15 6.78
N GLY A 66 8.62 -18.13 5.50
CA GLY A 66 7.69 -18.28 4.38
C GLY A 66 7.06 -16.94 3.96
N ASP A 67 5.76 -16.97 3.65
CA ASP A 67 5.01 -15.81 3.19
C ASP A 67 4.64 -14.87 4.33
N VAL A 68 4.95 -13.57 4.21
CA VAL A 68 4.67 -12.57 5.25
C VAL A 68 4.04 -11.32 4.65
N ASP A 69 2.94 -10.85 5.23
CA ASP A 69 2.39 -9.53 4.90
C ASP A 69 3.27 -8.45 5.58
N LEU A 70 3.98 -7.64 4.78
CA LEU A 70 4.78 -6.51 5.26
C LEU A 70 3.92 -5.28 5.52
N VAL A 71 2.89 -5.09 4.68
CA VAL A 71 1.89 -4.02 4.78
C VAL A 71 0.53 -4.64 4.46
N ASN A 72 -0.49 -4.34 5.24
CA ASN A 72 -1.87 -4.76 4.95
C ASN A 72 -2.86 -3.88 5.73
N TYR A 73 -3.41 -2.86 5.09
CA TYR A 73 -4.38 -1.97 5.73
C TYR A 73 -5.33 -1.31 4.73
N PHE A 74 -6.46 -0.84 5.27
CA PHE A 74 -7.38 0.07 4.59
C PHE A 74 -7.19 1.48 5.14
N GLU A 75 -7.27 2.47 4.26
CA GLU A 75 -7.30 3.89 4.62
C GLU A 75 -8.66 4.46 4.26
N VAL A 76 -9.25 5.22 5.19
CA VAL A 76 -10.51 5.94 4.98
C VAL A 76 -10.32 7.36 5.51
N GLY A 77 -10.66 8.35 4.70
CA GLY A 77 -10.48 9.75 5.07
C GLY A 77 -11.19 10.71 4.13
N ALA A 78 -11.04 12.00 4.41
CA ALA A 78 -11.54 13.05 3.53
C ALA A 78 -10.64 14.30 3.62
N THR A 79 -10.55 15.01 2.51
CA THR A 79 -9.92 16.33 2.43
C THR A 79 -10.98 17.37 2.09
N TYR A 80 -10.95 18.55 2.71
CA TYR A 80 -11.84 19.65 2.36
C TYR A 80 -11.02 20.79 1.76
N TYR A 81 -11.28 21.12 0.49
CA TYR A 81 -10.64 22.23 -0.21
C TYR A 81 -11.44 23.52 0.03
N PHE A 82 -10.80 24.51 0.65
CA PHE A 82 -11.43 25.80 0.95
C PHE A 82 -11.48 26.74 -0.26
N ASN A 83 -10.57 26.58 -1.23
CA ASN A 83 -10.40 27.44 -2.39
C ASN A 83 -9.85 26.66 -3.59
#